data_AF-A0A7K3J1T1-F1
#
_entry.id   AF-A0A7K3J1T1-F1
#
_cell.length_a   1.000
_cell.length_b   1.000
_cell.length_c   1.000
_cell.angle_alpha   90.00
_cell.angle_beta   90.00
_cell.angle_gamma   90.00
#
_symmetry.space_group_name_H-M   'P 1'
#
loop_
_entity.id
_entity.type
_entity.pdbx_description
1 polymer ?
#
loop_
_entity_poly.entity_id
_entity_poly.type
_entity_poly.pdbx_seq_one_letter_code
_entity_poly.pdbx_strand_id
1 'polypeptide(L)'
;MKNIINKESYRNDFPDIEHHYGTTNILAIDTNGDIAGCTTTSGLSFKINGRVGDSPIIGAGLYVDNEVGAAGATGRGEDVIKSCAAYYMIMRMKEGRTPQQACEDALHMIVEKYSRINPGFFPSEKFVAISSRGEVGCASMKGEKEPQMSVRNEKGFSLYTGTIAYRGK
;
A
#
# COMPACT_ATOMS: atom_id res chain seq x y z
N MET A 1 -28.40 -6.37 0.97
CA MET A 1 -28.37 -6.17 2.44
C MET A 1 -28.55 -7.46 3.25
N LYS A 2 -28.78 -8.63 2.63
CA LYS A 2 -28.83 -9.93 3.34
C LYS A 2 -27.43 -10.39 3.79
N ASN A 3 -26.36 -10.03 3.07
CA ASN A 3 -25.01 -10.53 3.34
C ASN A 3 -24.23 -9.76 4.42
N ILE A 4 -24.60 -8.50 4.71
CA ILE A 4 -24.06 -7.75 5.86
C ILE A 4 -24.44 -8.43 7.18
N ILE A 5 -25.65 -8.99 7.26
CA ILE A 5 -26.15 -9.73 8.43
C ILE A 5 -25.43 -11.09 8.55
N ASN A 6 -25.11 -11.73 7.41
CA ASN A 6 -24.45 -13.04 7.36
C ASN A 6 -22.91 -12.98 7.40
N LYS A 7 -22.31 -11.79 7.55
CA LYS A 7 -20.85 -11.57 7.48
C LYS A 7 -20.19 -12.06 6.18
N GLU A 8 -20.96 -12.14 5.09
CA GLU A 8 -20.41 -12.43 3.77
C GLU A 8 -20.00 -11.14 3.06
N SER A 9 -19.14 -11.26 2.04
CA SER A 9 -18.68 -10.11 1.26
C SER A 9 -19.86 -9.41 0.59
N TYR A 10 -20.03 -8.11 0.85
CA TYR A 10 -21.05 -7.27 0.19
C TYR A 10 -20.89 -7.21 -1.34
N ARG A 11 -19.75 -7.65 -1.89
CA ARG A 11 -19.53 -7.73 -3.34
C ARG A 11 -20.54 -8.65 -4.02
N ASN A 12 -20.95 -9.73 -3.33
CA ASN A 12 -21.94 -10.66 -3.87
C ASN A 12 -23.36 -10.06 -3.87
N ASP A 13 -23.61 -8.97 -3.12
CA ASP A 13 -24.89 -8.28 -3.15
C ASP A 13 -25.07 -7.41 -4.41
N PHE A 14 -23.98 -7.10 -5.14
CA PHE A 14 -23.99 -6.16 -6.27
C PHE A 14 -23.07 -6.63 -7.41
N PRO A 15 -23.36 -7.77 -8.06
CA PRO A 15 -22.48 -8.38 -9.06
C PRO A 15 -22.28 -7.51 -10.32
N ASP A 16 -23.23 -6.62 -10.62
CA ASP A 16 -23.20 -5.77 -11.82
C ASP A 16 -22.53 -4.40 -11.59
N ILE A 17 -22.08 -4.10 -10.36
CA ILE A 17 -21.42 -2.83 -10.04
C ILE A 17 -19.91 -3.01 -10.13
N GLU A 18 -19.27 -2.24 -11.00
CA GLU A 18 -17.81 -2.15 -11.05
C GLU A 18 -17.29 -1.57 -9.73
N HIS A 19 -16.58 -2.39 -8.96
CA HIS A 19 -16.07 -1.99 -7.66
C HIS A 19 -14.74 -1.26 -7.82
N HIS A 20 -14.79 0.07 -7.86
CA HIS A 20 -13.59 0.90 -7.72
C HIS A 20 -13.30 1.14 -6.24
N TYR A 21 -12.12 0.71 -5.80
CA TYR A 21 -11.60 0.96 -4.48
C TYR A 21 -10.12 1.27 -4.61
N GLY A 22 -9.66 2.26 -3.85
CA GLY A 22 -8.26 2.63 -3.90
C GLY A 22 -7.98 3.84 -3.03
N THR A 23 -6.83 3.78 -2.40
CA THR A 23 -6.12 4.94 -1.88
C THR A 23 -5.11 5.37 -2.93
N THR A 24 -5.03 6.67 -3.19
CA THR A 24 -3.98 7.26 -4.04
C THR A 24 -2.86 7.76 -3.15
N ASN A 25 -1.63 7.38 -3.51
CA ASN A 25 -0.40 7.88 -2.90
C ASN A 25 0.39 8.65 -3.98
N ILE A 26 0.88 9.83 -3.63
CA ILE A 26 1.77 10.64 -4.47
C ILE A 26 3.01 10.95 -3.63
N LEU A 27 4.17 10.53 -4.11
CA LEU A 27 5.46 10.74 -3.47
C LEU A 27 6.33 11.53 -4.46
N ALA A 28 6.99 12.58 -4.00
CA ALA A 28 7.75 13.47 -4.86
C ALA A 28 9.05 13.93 -4.18
N ILE A 29 10.05 14.21 -5.00
CA ILE A 29 11.30 14.88 -4.63
C ILE A 29 11.36 16.15 -5.47
N ASP A 30 11.58 17.29 -4.82
CA ASP A 30 11.70 18.57 -5.51
C ASP A 30 13.14 18.80 -6.03
N THR A 31 13.38 19.96 -6.64
CA THR A 31 14.70 20.31 -7.19
C THR A 31 15.76 20.60 -6.13
N ASN A 32 15.38 20.82 -4.87
CA ASN A 32 16.29 21.00 -3.74
C ASN A 32 16.66 19.66 -3.09
N GLY A 33 15.99 18.57 -3.49
CA GLY A 33 16.12 17.24 -2.88
C GLY A 33 15.14 17.01 -1.72
N ASP A 34 14.20 17.93 -1.48
CA ASP A 34 13.20 17.78 -0.42
C ASP A 34 12.09 16.83 -0.85
N ILE A 35 11.70 15.95 0.07
CA ILE A 35 10.75 14.88 -0.16
C ILE A 35 9.41 15.24 0.46
N ALA A 36 8.35 15.05 -0.32
CA ALA A 36 6.97 15.22 0.13
C ALA A 36 6.11 14.03 -0.28
N GLY A 37 5.06 13.78 0.51
CA GLY A 37 4.11 12.71 0.27
C GLY A 37 2.69 13.16 0.53
N CYS A 38 1.74 12.62 -0.24
CA CYS A 38 0.31 12.85 -0.06
C CYS A 38 -0.45 11.55 -0.26
N THR A 39 -1.38 11.27 0.66
CA THR A 39 -2.22 10.08 0.62
C THR A 39 -3.66 10.47 0.82
N THR A 40 -4.55 10.04 -0.06
CA THR A 40 -5.99 10.36 0.02
C THR A 40 -6.86 9.18 -0.41
N THR A 41 -8.04 9.08 0.21
CA THR A 41 -8.98 7.99 0.01
C THR A 41 -10.39 8.38 0.45
N SER A 42 -11.42 7.77 -0.16
CA SER A 42 -12.77 7.73 0.40
C SER A 42 -12.91 6.63 1.46
N GLY A 43 -11.94 5.73 1.59
CA GLY A 43 -11.92 4.58 2.50
C GLY A 43 -12.66 3.36 1.93
N LEU A 44 -12.92 2.36 2.77
CA LEU A 44 -13.68 1.19 2.36
C LEU A 44 -15.12 1.58 2.00
N SER A 45 -15.62 1.05 0.88
CA SER A 45 -17.03 1.17 0.49
C SER A 45 -17.93 0.56 1.58
N PHE A 46 -19.06 1.23 1.84
CA PHE A 46 -20.05 0.81 2.85
C PHE A 46 -19.49 0.63 4.27
N LYS A 47 -18.36 1.30 4.59
CA LYS A 47 -17.81 1.32 5.95
C LYS A 47 -18.84 1.84 6.95
N ILE A 48 -18.76 1.33 8.18
CA ILE A 48 -19.53 1.90 9.29
C ILE A 48 -19.20 3.39 9.46
N ASN A 49 -20.19 4.17 9.90
CA ASN A 49 -20.01 5.59 10.15
C ASN A 49 -18.88 5.82 11.15
N GLY A 50 -17.99 6.77 10.85
CA GLY A 50 -16.82 7.08 11.69
C GLY A 50 -15.63 6.14 11.48
N ARG A 51 -15.69 5.12 10.61
CA ARG A 51 -14.52 4.28 10.31
C ARG A 51 -13.41 5.10 9.64
N VAL A 52 -12.22 5.03 10.22
CA VAL A 52 -10.97 5.60 9.69
C VAL A 52 -10.02 4.47 9.27
N GLY A 53 -9.43 4.62 8.08
CA GLY A 53 -8.40 3.70 7.56
C GLY A 53 -6.98 4.21 7.83
N ASP A 54 -6.01 3.64 7.14
CA ASP A 54 -4.58 3.96 7.26
C ASP A 54 -4.20 5.30 6.65
N SER A 55 -4.89 5.73 5.59
CA SER A 55 -4.52 6.87 4.76
C SER A 55 -4.27 8.20 5.50
N PRO A 56 -5.03 8.59 6.53
CA PRO A 56 -4.76 9.81 7.31
C PRO A 56 -3.81 9.59 8.51
N ILE A 57 -3.21 8.40 8.67
CA ILE A 57 -2.39 8.04 9.83
C ILE A 57 -0.93 7.98 9.40
N ILE A 58 -0.13 8.93 9.91
CA ILE A 58 1.31 8.97 9.71
C ILE A 58 1.96 7.69 10.27
N GLY A 59 2.82 7.07 9.46
CA GLY A 59 3.49 5.82 9.76
C GLY A 59 2.71 4.58 9.34
N ALA A 60 1.41 4.71 9.07
CA ALA A 60 0.59 3.64 8.50
C ALA A 60 0.44 3.82 6.99
N GLY A 61 -0.42 4.77 6.57
CA GLY A 61 -0.74 5.00 5.15
C GLY A 61 0.34 5.78 4.41
N LEU A 62 1.08 6.63 5.13
CA LEU A 62 2.15 7.48 4.59
C LEU A 62 3.24 7.73 5.63
N TYR A 63 4.49 7.71 5.22
CA TYR A 63 5.60 8.24 6.01
C TYR A 63 6.65 8.84 5.09
N VAL A 64 7.26 9.95 5.53
CA VAL A 64 8.30 10.68 4.80
C VAL A 64 9.43 10.99 5.78
N ASP A 65 10.65 10.68 5.37
CA ASP A 65 11.89 11.04 6.05
C ASP A 65 12.84 11.61 4.98
N ASN A 66 13.18 12.90 5.08
CA ASN A 66 13.94 13.60 4.05
C ASN A 66 15.33 12.98 3.80
N GLU A 67 15.91 12.33 4.81
CA GLU A 67 17.22 11.70 4.70
C GLU A 67 17.14 10.35 3.97
N VAL A 68 15.98 9.69 4.02
CA VAL A 68 15.83 8.29 3.60
C VAL A 68 14.93 8.14 2.36
N GLY A 69 13.74 8.72 2.38
CA GLY A 69 12.71 8.48 1.36
C GLY A 69 11.29 8.71 1.83
N ALA A 70 10.33 8.31 0.99
CA ALA A 70 8.91 8.30 1.30
C ALA A 70 8.29 6.96 0.94
N ALA A 71 7.26 6.55 1.68
CA ALA A 71 6.54 5.32 1.43
C ALA A 71 5.05 5.47 1.71
N GLY A 72 4.22 4.86 0.87
CA GLY A 72 2.77 4.94 0.91
C GLY A 72 2.10 3.57 0.76
N ALA A 73 0.89 3.44 1.29
CA ALA A 73 0.15 2.20 1.33
C ALA A 73 -1.27 2.32 0.74
N THR A 74 -1.78 1.22 0.21
CA THR A 74 -3.16 1.06 -0.25
C THR A 74 -3.61 -0.39 -0.01
N GLY A 75 -4.92 -0.64 -0.01
CA GLY A 75 -5.50 -1.94 0.31
C GLY A 75 -6.30 -1.91 1.61
N ARG A 76 -6.14 -2.93 2.47
CA ARG A 76 -6.91 -3.03 3.71
C ARG A 76 -6.27 -2.21 4.82
N GLY A 77 -6.81 -1.02 5.05
CA GLY A 77 -6.25 -0.06 6.01
C GLY A 77 -6.07 -0.60 7.44
N GLU A 78 -6.92 -1.50 7.92
CA GLU A 78 -6.77 -2.09 9.25
C GLU A 78 -5.45 -2.88 9.40
N ASP A 79 -4.99 -3.52 8.32
CA ASP A 79 -3.78 -4.34 8.30
C ASP A 79 -2.53 -3.45 8.21
N VAL A 80 -2.62 -2.38 7.42
CA VAL A 80 -1.61 -1.34 7.32
C VAL A 80 -1.42 -0.59 8.65
N ILE A 81 -2.50 -0.25 9.35
CA ILE A 81 -2.43 0.39 10.68
C ILE A 81 -1.72 -0.52 11.68
N LYS A 82 -2.13 -1.78 11.77
CA LYS A 82 -1.58 -2.73 12.75
C LYS A 82 -0.11 -3.07 12.50
N SER A 83 0.42 -2.76 11.32
CA SER A 83 1.80 -3.06 10.92
C SER A 83 2.69 -1.83 10.86
N CYS A 84 2.13 -0.61 10.98
CA CYS A 84 2.87 0.63 10.73
C CYS A 84 3.67 0.56 9.42
N ALA A 85 3.03 0.07 8.34
CA ALA A 85 3.72 -0.37 7.14
C ALA A 85 4.60 0.72 6.50
N ALA A 86 4.09 1.96 6.37
CA ALA A 86 4.87 3.04 5.77
C ALA A 86 6.13 3.39 6.59
N TYR A 87 6.00 3.48 7.91
CA TYR A 87 7.15 3.68 8.78
C TYR A 87 8.15 2.52 8.68
N TYR A 88 7.65 1.28 8.69
CA TYR A 88 8.47 0.10 8.55
C TYR A 88 9.28 0.13 7.24
N MET A 89 8.64 0.43 6.11
CA MET A 89 9.33 0.55 4.81
C MET A 89 10.46 1.58 4.82
N ILE A 90 10.25 2.75 5.42
CA ILE A 90 11.32 3.76 5.59
C ILE A 90 12.46 3.20 6.42
N MET A 91 12.18 2.52 7.53
CA MET A 91 13.23 1.89 8.34
C MET A 91 14.00 0.82 7.58
N ARG A 92 13.34 0.01 6.74
CA ARG A 92 14.01 -0.95 5.85
C ARG A 92 14.95 -0.24 4.87
N MET A 93 14.51 0.86 4.26
CA MET A 93 15.37 1.65 3.37
C MET A 93 16.54 2.28 4.12
N LYS A 94 16.34 2.73 5.37
CA LYS A 94 17.41 3.24 6.24
C LYS A 94 18.47 2.18 6.54
N GLU A 95 18.09 0.91 6.60
CA GLU A 95 19.01 -0.25 6.71
C GLU A 95 19.69 -0.63 5.37
N GLY A 96 19.49 0.15 4.31
CA GLY A 96 20.15 -0.05 3.01
C GLY A 96 19.35 -0.89 2.01
N ARG A 97 18.10 -1.25 2.32
CA ARG A 97 17.21 -1.89 1.34
C ARG A 97 16.82 -0.90 0.23
N THR A 98 16.62 -1.40 -0.98
CA THR A 98 16.01 -0.58 -2.04
C THR A 98 14.52 -0.33 -1.74
N PRO A 99 13.88 0.69 -2.34
CA PRO A 99 12.44 0.91 -2.21
C PRO A 99 11.60 -0.33 -2.58
N GLN A 100 12.01 -1.06 -3.63
CA GLN A 100 11.38 -2.29 -4.06
C GLN A 100 11.43 -3.38 -2.98
N GLN A 101 12.62 -3.63 -2.43
CA GLN A 101 12.81 -4.60 -1.36
C GLN A 101 12.08 -4.20 -0.08
N ALA A 102 12.01 -2.90 0.23
CA ALA A 102 11.26 -2.41 1.39
C ALA A 102 9.76 -2.69 1.26
N CYS A 103 9.19 -2.52 0.07
CA CYS A 103 7.79 -2.87 -0.20
C CYS A 103 7.55 -4.38 -0.01
N GLU A 104 8.46 -5.23 -0.49
CA GLU A 104 8.39 -6.70 -0.33
C GLU A 104 8.51 -7.12 1.14
N ASP A 105 9.48 -6.55 1.87
CA ASP A 105 9.67 -6.79 3.30
C ASP A 105 8.40 -6.48 4.10
N ALA A 106 7.68 -5.41 3.75
CA ALA A 106 6.43 -5.03 4.41
C ALA A 106 5.30 -6.04 4.15
N LEU A 107 5.19 -6.58 2.93
CA LEU A 107 4.21 -7.62 2.60
C LEU A 107 4.49 -8.91 3.38
N HIS A 108 5.76 -9.31 3.44
CA HIS A 108 6.18 -10.50 4.19
C HIS A 108 5.87 -10.36 5.70
N MET A 109 6.17 -9.20 6.28
CA MET A 109 5.83 -8.90 7.68
C MET A 109 4.33 -9.08 7.95
N ILE A 110 3.47 -8.55 7.07
CA ILE A 110 2.01 -8.66 7.23
C ILE A 110 1.56 -10.12 7.17
N VAL A 111 2.06 -10.90 6.20
CA VAL A 111 1.69 -12.32 6.07
C VAL A 111 2.16 -13.15 7.26
N GLU A 112 3.38 -12.95 7.72
CA GLU A 112 3.90 -13.66 8.90
C GLU A 112 3.05 -13.38 10.15
N LYS A 113 2.61 -12.13 10.32
CA LYS A 113 1.75 -11.74 11.44
C LYS A 113 0.37 -12.41 11.37
N TYR A 114 -0.24 -12.48 10.19
CA TYR A 114 -1.62 -12.99 10.05
C TYR A 114 -1.73 -14.49 9.87
N SER A 115 -0.79 -15.12 9.17
CA SER A 115 -0.79 -16.58 8.95
C SER A 115 -0.79 -17.38 10.26
N ARG A 116 -0.22 -16.81 11.33
CA ARG A 116 -0.23 -17.40 12.68
C ARG A 116 -1.59 -17.33 13.39
N ILE A 117 -2.45 -16.40 13.00
CA ILE A 117 -3.72 -16.10 13.69
C ILE A 117 -4.91 -16.62 12.89
N ASN A 118 -4.87 -16.46 11.56
CA ASN A 118 -5.95 -16.89 10.67
C ASN A 118 -5.34 -17.42 9.35
N PRO A 119 -5.12 -18.74 9.23
CA PRO A 119 -4.53 -19.35 8.03
C PRO A 119 -5.33 -19.12 6.74
N GLY A 120 -6.62 -18.81 6.86
CA GLY A 120 -7.51 -18.47 5.73
C GLY A 120 -7.57 -16.98 5.42
N PHE A 121 -6.87 -16.13 6.18
CA PHE A 121 -6.83 -14.70 5.89
C PHE A 121 -5.86 -14.41 4.75
N PHE A 122 -6.37 -13.77 3.70
CA PHE A 122 -5.56 -13.36 2.57
C PHE A 122 -5.51 -11.82 2.46
N PRO A 123 -4.35 -11.20 2.73
CA PRO A 123 -4.20 -9.75 2.67
C PRO A 123 -4.28 -9.19 1.24
N SER A 124 -4.49 -7.88 1.09
CA SER A 124 -4.69 -7.23 -0.22
C SER A 124 -3.87 -5.95 -0.40
N GLU A 125 -2.86 -5.76 0.45
CA GLU A 125 -2.10 -4.52 0.51
C GLU A 125 -1.20 -4.37 -0.71
N LYS A 126 -0.99 -3.12 -1.08
CA LYS A 126 -0.02 -2.72 -2.09
C LYS A 126 0.74 -1.52 -1.55
N PHE A 127 2.01 -1.46 -1.90
CA PHE A 127 2.92 -0.45 -1.40
C PHE A 127 3.64 0.23 -2.55
N VAL A 128 3.98 1.50 -2.34
CA VAL A 128 4.83 2.30 -3.21
C VAL A 128 5.87 3.01 -2.34
N ALA A 129 7.08 3.16 -2.84
CA ALA A 129 8.14 3.86 -2.13
C ALA A 129 9.10 4.55 -3.10
N ILE A 130 9.71 5.63 -2.63
CA ILE A 130 10.82 6.32 -3.28
C ILE A 130 11.94 6.53 -2.26
N SER A 131 13.21 6.37 -2.66
CA SER A 131 14.36 6.75 -1.81
C SER A 131 14.74 8.21 -2.04
N SER A 132 15.52 8.79 -1.12
CA SER A 132 16.11 10.13 -1.27
C SER A 132 17.04 10.26 -2.50
N ARG A 133 17.44 9.12 -3.10
CA ARG A 133 18.22 9.07 -4.35
C ARG A 133 17.36 9.00 -5.62
N GLY A 134 16.03 9.03 -5.49
CA GLY A 134 15.10 8.93 -6.61
C GLY A 134 14.91 7.51 -7.15
N GLU A 135 15.41 6.48 -6.45
CA GLU A 135 15.04 5.10 -6.76
C GLU A 135 13.57 4.89 -6.35
N VAL A 136 12.87 4.00 -7.06
CA VAL A 136 11.44 3.77 -6.83
C VAL A 136 11.17 2.28 -6.74
N GLY A 137 10.12 1.90 -6.02
CA GLY A 137 9.64 0.52 -5.94
C GLY A 137 8.16 0.42 -5.62
N CYS A 138 7.53 -0.66 -6.06
CA CYS A 138 6.17 -1.00 -5.67
C CYS A 138 5.96 -2.51 -5.59
N ALA A 139 5.06 -2.95 -4.72
CA ALA A 139 4.73 -4.37 -4.60
C ALA A 139 3.27 -4.55 -4.20
N SER A 140 2.70 -5.72 -4.50
CA SER A 140 1.34 -6.09 -4.10
C SER A 140 1.31 -7.48 -3.48
N MET A 141 0.36 -7.69 -2.57
CA MET A 141 0.18 -8.98 -1.91
C MET A 141 -0.16 -10.09 -2.92
N LYS A 142 -1.17 -9.84 -3.76
CA LYS A 142 -1.66 -10.72 -4.82
C LYS A 142 -2.26 -9.89 -5.96
N GLY A 143 -2.22 -10.44 -7.17
CA GLY A 143 -2.84 -9.89 -8.35
C GLY A 143 -2.75 -10.86 -9.52
N GLU A 144 -3.59 -10.67 -10.53
CA GLU A 144 -3.44 -11.37 -11.81
C GLU A 144 -2.31 -10.77 -12.66
N LYS A 145 -2.03 -9.49 -12.45
CA LYS A 145 -0.98 -8.72 -13.10
C LYS A 145 -0.10 -8.06 -12.05
N GLU A 146 1.17 -7.85 -12.40
CA GLU A 146 2.11 -7.11 -11.59
C GLU A 146 1.59 -5.70 -11.28
N PRO A 147 1.81 -5.18 -10.06
CA PRO A 147 1.43 -3.83 -9.74
C PRO A 147 2.25 -2.85 -10.59
N GLN A 148 1.60 -1.75 -10.98
CA GLN A 148 2.28 -0.66 -11.68
C GLN A 148 2.10 0.64 -10.90
N MET A 149 3.13 1.48 -10.96
CA MET A 149 3.02 2.87 -10.55
C MET A 149 3.47 3.79 -11.68
N SER A 150 2.86 4.97 -11.74
CA SER A 150 3.27 6.04 -12.64
C SER A 150 4.49 6.77 -12.07
N VAL A 151 5.51 6.96 -12.90
CA VAL A 151 6.74 7.66 -12.53
C VAL A 151 6.98 8.78 -13.54
N ARG A 152 7.33 9.97 -13.04
CA ARG A 152 7.70 11.11 -13.88
C ARG A 152 9.00 11.71 -13.37
N ASN A 153 9.97 11.85 -14.27
CA ASN A 153 11.25 12.50 -14.00
C ASN A 153 11.72 13.28 -15.25
N GLU A 154 12.97 13.73 -15.26
CA GLU A 154 13.57 14.49 -16.37
C GLU A 154 13.60 13.74 -17.71
N LYS A 155 13.54 12.39 -17.67
CA LYS A 155 13.48 11.54 -18.88
C LYS A 155 12.06 11.37 -19.41
N GLY A 156 11.06 11.91 -18.72
CA GLY A 156 9.65 11.88 -19.11
C GLY A 156 8.79 11.04 -18.18
N PHE A 157 7.64 10.60 -18.70
CA PHE A 157 6.68 9.75 -18.00
C PHE A 157 6.93 8.27 -18.36
N SER A 158 6.86 7.40 -17.36
CA SER A 158 6.95 5.96 -17.54
C SER A 158 6.07 5.22 -16.53
N LEU A 159 5.85 3.93 -16.79
CA LEU A 159 5.28 3.01 -15.83
C LEU A 159 6.39 2.15 -15.23
N TYR A 160 6.46 2.10 -13.91
CA TYR A 160 7.30 1.15 -13.20
C TYR A 160 6.47 -0.07 -12.82
N THR A 161 6.96 -1.25 -13.16
CA THR A 161 6.32 -2.53 -12.83
C THR A 161 7.03 -3.15 -11.63
N GLY A 162 6.28 -3.38 -10.56
CA GLY A 162 6.74 -3.98 -9.33
C GLY A 162 6.55 -5.49 -9.28
N THR A 163 6.54 -6.04 -8.07
CA THR A 163 6.43 -7.49 -7.83
C THR A 163 5.13 -7.86 -7.11
N ILE A 164 4.77 -9.14 -7.24
CA ILE A 164 3.68 -9.76 -6.48
C ILE A 164 4.34 -10.72 -5.48
N ALA A 165 4.08 -10.52 -4.19
CA ALA A 165 4.69 -11.36 -3.15
C ALA A 165 4.13 -12.79 -3.15
N TYR A 166 2.83 -12.97 -3.43
CA TYR A 166 2.17 -14.28 -3.36
C TYR A 166 1.34 -14.57 -4.60
N ARG A 167 1.92 -15.29 -5.56
CA ARG A 167 1.21 -15.83 -6.74
C ARG A 167 0.53 -17.14 -6.36
N GLY A 168 -0.80 -17.17 -6.35
CA GLY A 168 -1.58 -18.41 -6.27
C GLY A 168 -1.61 -19.07 -4.88
N LYS A 169 -2.77 -18.96 -4.22
CA LYS A 169 -3.44 -20.07 -3.54
C LYS A 169 -4.87 -20.06 -4.05
#